data_AF-A0A969ZFG8-F1
#
_entry.id   AF-A0A969ZFG8-F1
#
_cell.length_a   1.000
_cell.length_b   1.000
_cell.length_c   1.000
_cell.angle_alpha   90.00
_cell.angle_beta   90.00
_cell.angle_gamma   90.00
#
_symmetry.space_group_name_H-M   'P 1'
#
loop_
_entity.id
_entity.type
_entity.pdbx_description
1 polymer ?
#
loop_
_entity_poly.entity_id
_entity_poly.type
_entity_poly.pdbx_seq_one_letter_code
_entity_poly.pdbx_strand_id
1 'polypeptide(L)'
;MIYTPEVENMCKVAKGASHGPAPIPEEGKWVKVKQVGDVSGLTHGVGWCAPQQGACKLTLNIKDGIIEEALIEVLGCSGMTHSAAMASEILPGKTILEALNTDLVCDAINTAMRELFLQAVYGRSQTAFSEGGLPIGAGLEDLGKGLRSICGTTYGTKNKGSRYLELAEGYVTKLGLDDNNEIIGYEFVHIGRMMDAIYKGVDAEKALKDATGTYGRFEDAVKTINPRHE
;
A
#
# COMPACT_ATOMS: atom_id res chain seq x y z
N MET A 1 -43.50 -0.07 -7.44
CA MET A 1 -43.24 -1.37 -6.78
C MET A 1 -44.56 -2.10 -6.74
N ILE A 2 -44.62 -3.37 -7.17
CA ILE A 2 -45.84 -4.18 -7.13
C ILE A 2 -45.73 -5.05 -5.88
N TYR A 3 -46.69 -4.95 -4.97
CA TYR A 3 -46.73 -5.77 -3.75
C TYR A 3 -47.55 -7.04 -4.00
N THR A 4 -47.27 -8.11 -3.26
CA THR A 4 -48.07 -9.33 -3.36
C THR A 4 -49.44 -9.11 -2.71
N PRO A 5 -50.48 -9.86 -3.10
CA PRO A 5 -51.80 -9.77 -2.47
C PRO A 5 -51.75 -9.96 -0.95
N GLU A 6 -50.85 -10.79 -0.45
CA GLU A 6 -50.65 -11.01 0.99
C GLU A 6 -50.22 -9.73 1.70
N VAL A 7 -49.32 -8.93 1.11
CA VAL A 7 -48.85 -7.67 1.70
C VAL A 7 -49.90 -6.57 1.58
N GLU A 8 -50.66 -6.51 0.48
CA GLU A 8 -51.74 -5.53 0.30
C GLU A 8 -52.87 -5.71 1.32
N ASN A 9 -53.13 -6.96 1.73
CA ASN A 9 -54.17 -7.29 2.72
C ASN A 9 -53.74 -7.07 4.18
N MET A 10 -52.46 -6.75 4.44
CA MET A 10 -51.97 -6.47 5.79
C MET A 10 -52.31 -5.04 6.23
N CYS A 11 -52.59 -4.85 7.52
CA CYS A 11 -52.71 -3.51 8.07
C CYS A 11 -51.33 -2.83 8.19
N LYS A 12 -51.28 -1.51 7.95
CA LYS A 12 -50.04 -0.73 8.06
C LYS A 12 -49.61 -0.62 9.53
N VAL A 13 -48.40 -1.09 9.84
CA VAL A 13 -47.74 -0.84 11.13
C VAL A 13 -46.83 0.39 10.99
N ALA A 14 -47.08 1.43 11.79
CA ALA A 14 -46.28 2.64 11.76
C ALA A 14 -44.97 2.46 12.55
N LYS A 15 -43.86 2.90 11.95
CA LYS A 15 -42.57 3.06 12.64
C LYS A 15 -42.62 4.32 13.52
N GLY A 16 -42.01 4.25 14.71
CA GLY A 16 -41.78 5.40 15.59
C GLY A 16 -40.68 6.34 15.06
N ALA A 17 -39.69 6.68 15.88
CA ALA A 17 -38.61 7.59 15.47
C ALA A 17 -37.86 7.11 14.20
N SER A 18 -37.30 8.05 13.42
CA SER A 18 -36.54 7.70 12.21
C SER A 18 -35.09 7.32 12.53
N HIS A 19 -34.73 6.06 12.27
CA HIS A 19 -33.39 5.52 12.49
C HIS A 19 -32.64 5.51 11.15
N GLY A 20 -32.02 6.64 10.78
CA GLY A 20 -31.10 6.72 9.64
C GLY A 20 -29.71 6.19 9.98
N PRO A 21 -28.77 6.13 9.03
CA PRO A 21 -27.40 5.73 9.32
C PRO A 21 -26.78 6.70 10.34
N ALA A 22 -25.92 6.15 11.20
CA ALA A 22 -25.05 6.94 12.04
C ALA A 22 -24.08 7.74 11.15
N PRO A 23 -23.83 9.03 11.46
CA PRO A 23 -22.83 9.78 10.71
C PRO A 23 -21.43 9.20 10.99
N ILE A 24 -20.60 9.17 9.96
CA ILE A 24 -19.20 8.73 10.02
C ILE A 24 -18.27 9.88 9.61
N PRO A 25 -17.03 9.93 10.12
CA PRO A 25 -16.10 11.00 9.81
C PRO A 25 -15.46 10.78 8.44
N GLU A 26 -15.56 11.76 7.56
CA GLU A 26 -14.96 11.75 6.23
C GLU A 26 -14.55 13.17 5.84
N GLU A 27 -13.28 13.38 5.51
CA GLU A 27 -12.75 14.65 5.01
C GLU A 27 -13.11 15.88 5.85
N GLY A 28 -13.07 15.72 7.18
CA GLY A 28 -13.40 16.78 8.15
C GLY A 28 -14.90 17.00 8.37
N LYS A 29 -15.76 16.14 7.79
CA LYS A 29 -17.22 16.20 7.92
C LYS A 29 -17.77 14.97 8.63
N TRP A 30 -18.98 15.08 9.14
CA TRP A 30 -19.76 13.97 9.67
C TRP A 30 -20.87 13.62 8.69
N VAL A 31 -20.64 12.61 7.87
CA VAL A 31 -21.50 12.26 6.71
C VAL A 31 -22.38 11.07 7.05
N LYS A 32 -23.67 11.17 6.72
CA LYS A 32 -24.62 10.06 6.82
C LYS A 32 -24.63 9.30 5.49
N VAL A 33 -23.68 8.38 5.32
CA VAL A 33 -23.54 7.58 4.11
C VAL A 33 -24.78 6.70 3.87
N LYS A 34 -25.40 6.88 2.71
CA LYS A 34 -26.58 6.14 2.23
C LYS A 34 -26.37 5.55 0.84
N GLN A 35 -25.52 6.18 0.04
CA GLN A 35 -25.21 5.80 -1.33
C GLN A 35 -23.70 5.86 -1.56
N VAL A 36 -23.24 5.21 -2.63
CA VAL A 36 -21.81 5.12 -2.97
C VAL A 36 -21.17 6.50 -3.09
N GLY A 37 -21.88 7.46 -3.68
CA GLY A 37 -21.39 8.83 -3.85
C GLY A 37 -21.19 9.63 -2.57
N ASP A 38 -21.67 9.12 -1.41
CA ASP A 38 -21.46 9.80 -0.13
C ASP A 38 -20.09 9.46 0.48
N VAL A 39 -19.33 8.51 -0.08
CA VAL A 39 -18.08 7.99 0.49
C VAL A 39 -16.88 8.71 -0.13
N SER A 40 -16.04 9.33 0.69
CA SER A 40 -14.78 9.94 0.28
C SER A 40 -13.64 9.69 1.26
N GLY A 41 -12.42 9.68 0.75
CA GLY A 41 -11.19 9.68 1.53
C GLY A 41 -10.05 8.87 0.92
N LEU A 42 -8.84 9.13 1.42
CA LEU A 42 -7.66 8.31 1.16
C LEU A 42 -7.57 7.24 2.26
N THR A 43 -7.59 5.98 1.86
CA THR A 43 -7.46 4.85 2.79
C THR A 43 -6.81 3.67 2.10
N HIS A 44 -6.46 2.65 2.88
CA HIS A 44 -5.85 1.43 2.37
C HIS A 44 -6.48 0.18 2.97
N GLY A 45 -6.46 -0.90 2.19
CA GLY A 45 -6.75 -2.24 2.63
C GLY A 45 -5.53 -3.13 2.44
N VAL A 46 -5.38 -4.12 3.31
CA VAL A 46 -4.34 -5.14 3.18
C VAL A 46 -5.01 -6.48 2.95
N GLY A 47 -4.53 -7.21 1.95
CA GLY A 47 -5.00 -8.54 1.63
C GLY A 47 -3.87 -9.50 1.33
N TRP A 48 -4.23 -10.76 1.15
CA TRP A 48 -3.28 -11.86 0.97
C TRP A 48 -3.87 -12.91 0.02
N CYS A 49 -3.00 -13.61 -0.71
CA CYS A 49 -3.41 -14.79 -1.47
C CYS A 49 -3.74 -15.93 -0.51
N ALA A 50 -4.48 -16.96 -0.90
CA ALA A 50 -4.44 -18.26 -0.22
C ALA A 50 -3.15 -19.04 -0.61
N PRO A 51 -2.41 -19.69 0.31
CA PRO A 51 -2.58 -19.79 1.77
C PRO A 51 -1.72 -18.77 2.54
N GLN A 52 -1.88 -17.48 2.26
CA GLN A 52 -1.14 -16.33 2.81
C GLN A 52 0.32 -16.22 2.39
N GLN A 53 0.66 -16.72 1.20
CA GLN A 53 2.03 -16.70 0.67
C GLN A 53 2.47 -15.36 0.07
N GLY A 54 1.52 -14.46 -0.19
CA GLY A 54 1.80 -13.13 -0.68
C GLY A 54 0.78 -12.14 -0.15
N ALA A 55 1.16 -10.87 -0.11
CA ALA A 55 0.35 -9.79 0.42
C ALA A 55 0.25 -8.61 -0.54
N CYS A 56 -0.85 -7.87 -0.45
CA CYS A 56 -1.11 -6.64 -1.17
C CYS A 56 -1.54 -5.56 -0.18
N LYS A 57 -0.92 -4.37 -0.25
CA LYS A 57 -1.49 -3.13 0.30
C LYS A 57 -2.06 -2.35 -0.88
N LEU A 58 -3.38 -2.24 -0.93
CA LEU A 58 -4.11 -1.41 -1.89
C LEU A 58 -4.46 -0.10 -1.21
N THR A 59 -4.02 1.03 -1.76
CA THR A 59 -4.37 2.37 -1.29
C THR A 59 -5.19 3.07 -2.35
N LEU A 60 -6.36 3.59 -2.00
CA LEU A 60 -7.24 4.32 -2.90
C LEU A 60 -7.52 5.72 -2.37
N ASN A 61 -7.51 6.70 -3.28
CA ASN A 61 -8.04 8.04 -3.03
C ASN A 61 -9.43 8.11 -3.67
N ILE A 62 -10.46 8.23 -2.84
CA ILE A 62 -11.86 8.17 -3.26
C ILE A 62 -12.47 9.56 -3.11
N LYS A 63 -13.13 10.07 -4.16
CA LYS A 63 -13.87 11.33 -4.15
C LYS A 63 -15.27 11.09 -4.67
N ASP A 64 -16.28 11.46 -3.89
CA ASP A 64 -17.69 11.29 -4.23
C ASP A 64 -18.01 9.85 -4.73
N GLY A 65 -17.45 8.84 -4.06
CA GLY A 65 -17.60 7.42 -4.36
C GLY A 65 -16.78 6.90 -5.55
N ILE A 66 -16.05 7.76 -6.27
CA ILE A 66 -15.21 7.44 -7.42
C ILE A 66 -13.75 7.30 -6.99
N ILE A 67 -13.08 6.27 -7.50
CA ILE A 67 -11.65 6.05 -7.30
C ILE A 67 -10.89 6.98 -8.23
N GLU A 68 -10.27 8.01 -7.66
CA GLU A 68 -9.42 8.94 -8.41
C GLU A 68 -7.99 8.41 -8.52
N GLU A 69 -7.53 7.66 -7.51
CA GLU A 69 -6.17 7.11 -7.47
C GLU A 69 -6.14 5.71 -6.91
N ALA A 70 -5.23 4.89 -7.44
CA ALA A 70 -4.93 3.57 -6.91
C ALA A 70 -3.42 3.32 -6.86
N LEU A 71 -2.89 3.11 -5.65
CA LEU A 71 -1.53 2.63 -5.42
C LEU A 71 -1.60 1.18 -4.95
N ILE A 72 -0.92 0.27 -5.64
CA ILE A 72 -0.93 -1.15 -5.35
C ILE A 72 0.50 -1.61 -5.05
N GLU A 73 0.73 -2.02 -3.81
CA GLU A 73 2.03 -2.50 -3.34
C GLU A 73 1.92 -3.99 -3.03
N VAL A 74 2.74 -4.83 -3.67
CA VAL A 74 2.63 -6.29 -3.57
C VAL A 74 3.94 -6.97 -3.19
N LEU A 75 3.84 -8.01 -2.37
CA LEU A 75 4.94 -8.89 -1.98
C LEU A 75 4.55 -10.34 -2.23
N GLY A 76 5.06 -10.97 -3.27
CA GLY A 76 4.75 -12.37 -3.61
C GLY A 76 5.27 -12.78 -4.98
N CYS A 77 4.57 -13.69 -5.66
CA CYS A 77 4.98 -14.23 -6.95
C CYS A 77 4.94 -13.18 -8.07
N SER A 78 5.65 -13.43 -9.17
CA SER A 78 5.65 -12.56 -10.36
C SER A 78 4.26 -12.40 -10.98
N GLY A 79 3.40 -13.41 -10.88
CA GLY A 79 2.01 -13.30 -11.30
C GLY A 79 1.29 -12.18 -10.56
N MET A 80 1.54 -12.03 -9.26
CA MET A 80 0.95 -10.97 -8.44
C MET A 80 1.45 -9.58 -8.83
N THR A 81 2.72 -9.43 -9.19
CA THR A 81 3.24 -8.15 -9.68
C THR A 81 2.62 -7.74 -11.02
N HIS A 82 2.32 -8.69 -11.90
CA HIS A 82 1.58 -8.40 -13.14
C HIS A 82 0.09 -8.09 -12.87
N SER A 83 -0.54 -8.80 -11.94
CA SER A 83 -1.92 -8.49 -11.51
C SER A 83 -2.03 -7.08 -10.91
N ALA A 84 -1.04 -6.63 -10.13
CA ALA A 84 -1.01 -5.27 -9.60
C ALA A 84 -0.99 -4.21 -10.70
N ALA A 85 -0.20 -4.43 -11.76
CA ALA A 85 -0.15 -3.53 -12.91
C ALA A 85 -1.52 -3.45 -13.61
N MET A 86 -2.18 -4.59 -13.86
CA MET A 86 -3.54 -4.58 -14.42
C MET A 86 -4.54 -3.90 -13.49
N ALA A 87 -4.48 -4.15 -12.18
CA ALA A 87 -5.36 -3.52 -11.22
C ALA A 87 -5.21 -1.99 -11.20
N SER A 88 -3.99 -1.44 -11.36
CA SER A 88 -3.77 0.00 -11.47
C SER A 88 -4.40 0.63 -12.71
N GLU A 89 -4.60 -0.14 -13.78
CA GLU A 89 -5.29 0.32 -14.98
C GLU A 89 -6.82 0.21 -14.83
N ILE A 90 -7.28 -0.80 -14.11
CA ILE A 90 -8.70 -1.13 -13.97
C ILE A 90 -9.42 -0.22 -12.97
N LEU A 91 -8.78 0.10 -11.84
CA LEU A 91 -9.45 0.72 -10.69
C LEU A 91 -9.80 2.20 -10.86
N PRO A 92 -8.93 3.07 -11.40
CA PRO A 92 -9.25 4.49 -11.55
C PRO A 92 -10.51 4.72 -12.39
N GLY A 93 -11.35 5.67 -11.97
CA GLY A 93 -12.61 6.02 -12.60
C GLY A 93 -13.79 5.08 -12.27
N LYS A 94 -13.56 3.97 -11.56
CA LYS A 94 -14.63 3.12 -11.05
C LYS A 94 -15.19 3.67 -9.75
N THR A 95 -16.45 3.37 -9.49
CA THR A 95 -16.97 3.47 -8.12
C THR A 95 -16.35 2.41 -7.21
N ILE A 96 -16.33 2.66 -5.90
CA ILE A 96 -15.86 1.65 -4.93
C ILE A 96 -16.68 0.35 -4.97
N LEU A 97 -17.94 0.41 -5.37
CA LEU A 97 -18.80 -0.77 -5.50
C LEU A 97 -18.51 -1.55 -6.79
N GLU A 98 -18.24 -0.88 -7.90
CA GLU A 98 -17.76 -1.55 -9.12
C GLU A 98 -16.40 -2.22 -8.89
N ALA A 99 -15.48 -1.53 -8.21
CA ALA A 99 -14.17 -2.08 -7.87
C ALA A 99 -14.29 -3.35 -7.00
N LEU A 100 -15.18 -3.34 -5.99
CA LEU A 100 -15.46 -4.51 -5.16
C LEU A 100 -15.98 -5.72 -5.96
N ASN A 101 -16.67 -5.47 -7.08
CA ASN A 101 -17.26 -6.51 -7.94
C ASN A 101 -16.43 -6.77 -9.21
N THR A 102 -15.24 -6.19 -9.33
CA THR A 102 -14.35 -6.41 -10.46
C THR A 102 -13.36 -7.51 -10.13
N ASP A 103 -13.09 -8.40 -11.08
CA ASP A 103 -12.00 -9.38 -10.93
C ASP A 103 -10.65 -8.69 -11.11
N LEU A 104 -9.89 -8.59 -10.02
CA LEU A 104 -8.54 -8.00 -10.01
C LEU A 104 -7.44 -9.06 -10.21
N VAL A 105 -7.80 -10.27 -10.66
CA VAL A 105 -6.95 -11.42 -11.02
C VAL A 105 -6.22 -12.07 -9.85
N CYS A 106 -5.69 -11.26 -8.91
CA CYS A 106 -5.00 -11.73 -7.73
C CYS A 106 -5.91 -11.67 -6.50
N ASP A 107 -6.02 -12.80 -5.81
CA ASP A 107 -6.77 -12.94 -4.56
C ASP A 107 -6.30 -11.97 -3.45
N ALA A 108 -5.01 -11.65 -3.39
CA ALA A 108 -4.49 -10.65 -2.45
C ALA A 108 -5.08 -9.26 -2.72
N ILE A 109 -5.23 -8.88 -3.99
CA ILE A 109 -5.77 -7.57 -4.38
C ILE A 109 -7.28 -7.55 -4.17
N ASN A 110 -8.00 -8.61 -4.56
CA ASN A 110 -9.43 -8.74 -4.31
C ASN A 110 -9.75 -8.69 -2.79
N THR A 111 -8.95 -9.38 -1.98
CA THR A 111 -9.05 -9.31 -0.52
C THR A 111 -8.75 -7.91 0.00
N ALA A 112 -7.68 -7.26 -0.48
CA ALA A 112 -7.33 -5.90 -0.08
C ALA A 112 -8.46 -4.90 -0.42
N MET A 113 -9.08 -5.03 -1.59
CA MET A 113 -10.23 -4.22 -2.03
C MET A 113 -11.44 -4.42 -1.12
N ARG A 114 -11.74 -5.67 -0.73
CA ARG A 114 -12.81 -5.96 0.23
C ARG A 114 -12.57 -5.30 1.59
N GLU A 115 -11.37 -5.44 2.14
CA GLU A 115 -11.04 -4.83 3.43
C GLU A 115 -11.04 -3.30 3.34
N LEU A 116 -10.54 -2.73 2.24
CA LEU A 116 -10.59 -1.29 1.97
C LEU A 116 -12.03 -0.79 1.92
N PHE A 117 -12.91 -1.49 1.20
CA PHE A 117 -14.32 -1.15 1.11
C PHE A 117 -14.95 -1.07 2.50
N LEU A 118 -14.67 -2.04 3.38
CA LEU A 118 -15.12 -2.00 4.77
C LEU A 118 -14.59 -0.77 5.50
N GLN A 119 -13.30 -0.43 5.37
CA GLN A 119 -12.76 0.77 6.00
C GLN A 119 -13.48 2.03 5.52
N ALA A 120 -13.67 2.18 4.21
CA ALA A 120 -14.29 3.35 3.61
C ALA A 120 -15.73 3.55 4.10
N VAL A 121 -16.58 2.52 4.06
CA VAL A 121 -18.00 2.64 4.49
C VAL A 121 -18.19 2.76 6.01
N TYR A 122 -17.14 2.53 6.80
CA TYR A 122 -17.12 2.78 8.25
C TYR A 122 -16.46 4.12 8.63
N GLY A 123 -16.07 4.95 7.65
CA GLY A 123 -15.41 6.25 7.88
C GLY A 123 -14.02 6.10 8.48
N ARG A 124 -13.33 4.99 8.15
CA ARG A 124 -11.96 4.72 8.57
C ARG A 124 -11.03 5.06 7.41
N SER A 125 -10.80 6.35 7.22
CA SER A 125 -9.82 6.86 6.26
C SER A 125 -8.71 7.61 6.99
N GLN A 126 -7.52 7.64 6.38
CA GLN A 126 -6.41 8.46 6.89
C GLN A 126 -6.78 9.96 6.86
N THR A 127 -7.74 10.32 6.01
CA THR A 127 -8.21 11.68 5.79
C THR A 127 -9.52 11.99 6.51
N ALA A 128 -10.02 11.11 7.38
CA ALA A 128 -11.32 11.27 8.04
C ALA A 128 -11.50 12.63 8.74
N PHE A 129 -10.41 13.17 9.29
CA PHE A 129 -10.39 14.45 10.00
C PHE A 129 -9.65 15.57 9.24
N SER A 130 -9.28 15.34 7.98
CA SER A 130 -8.62 16.34 7.12
C SER A 130 -9.67 17.08 6.30
N GLU A 131 -9.86 18.38 6.53
CA GLU A 131 -10.86 19.18 5.80
C GLU A 131 -10.60 19.15 4.28
N GLY A 132 -11.56 18.65 3.50
CA GLY A 132 -11.41 18.47 2.05
C GLY A 132 -10.54 17.29 1.61
N GLY A 133 -10.08 16.49 2.58
CA GLY A 133 -9.25 15.32 2.36
C GLY A 133 -7.84 15.65 1.90
N LEU A 134 -7.16 14.65 1.34
CA LEU A 134 -5.87 14.84 0.68
C LEU A 134 -6.05 15.05 -0.82
N PRO A 135 -5.15 15.83 -1.46
CA PRO A 135 -5.20 16.06 -2.91
C PRO A 135 -4.90 14.76 -3.69
N ILE A 136 -5.33 14.73 -4.94
CA ILE A 136 -4.88 13.74 -5.91
C ILE A 136 -3.36 13.92 -6.08
N GLY A 137 -2.62 12.85 -5.81
CA GLY A 137 -1.16 12.74 -5.82
C GLY A 137 -0.63 12.24 -4.47
N ALA A 138 -1.40 12.42 -3.40
CA ALA A 138 -0.95 12.12 -2.03
C ALA A 138 -0.63 10.63 -1.82
N GLY A 139 -1.31 9.72 -2.54
CA GLY A 139 -0.99 8.30 -2.50
C GLY A 139 0.43 8.00 -2.99
N LEU A 140 0.90 8.71 -4.03
CA LEU A 140 2.28 8.58 -4.50
C LEU A 140 3.28 9.21 -3.53
N GLU A 141 2.96 10.35 -2.93
CA GLU A 141 3.84 11.03 -1.98
C GLU A 141 4.24 10.14 -0.78
N ASP A 142 3.38 9.19 -0.38
CA ASP A 142 3.65 8.20 0.68
C ASP A 142 4.87 7.31 0.35
N LEU A 143 5.21 7.13 -0.94
CA LEU A 143 6.39 6.37 -1.38
C LEU A 143 7.72 7.15 -1.21
N GLY A 144 7.66 8.45 -0.91
CA GLY A 144 8.82 9.30 -0.64
C GLY A 144 9.73 9.58 -1.86
N LYS A 145 10.96 10.04 -1.59
CA LYS A 145 11.89 10.49 -2.64
C LYS A 145 12.41 9.31 -3.46
N GLY A 146 12.17 9.35 -4.78
CA GLY A 146 12.54 8.26 -5.70
C GLY A 146 11.44 7.21 -5.87
N LEU A 147 10.23 7.50 -5.36
CA LEU A 147 8.94 6.83 -5.56
C LEU A 147 9.05 5.33 -5.86
N ARG A 148 9.40 4.58 -4.80
CA ARG A 148 9.36 3.12 -4.74
C ARG A 148 8.85 2.73 -3.36
N SER A 149 8.13 1.63 -3.27
CA SER A 149 7.74 1.04 -1.98
C SER A 149 8.96 0.79 -1.11
N ILE A 150 8.82 1.09 0.17
CA ILE A 150 9.82 0.74 1.19
C ILE A 150 9.67 -0.75 1.48
N CYS A 151 10.66 -1.55 1.06
CA CYS A 151 10.64 -3.00 1.26
C CYS A 151 11.86 -3.47 2.06
N GLY A 152 11.67 -4.53 2.84
CA GLY A 152 12.72 -5.19 3.61
C GLY A 152 12.85 -6.65 3.17
N THR A 153 14.05 -7.07 2.83
CA THR A 153 14.38 -8.47 2.54
C THR A 153 15.64 -8.86 3.28
N THR A 154 15.47 -9.72 4.28
CA THR A 154 16.59 -10.29 5.05
C THR A 154 16.49 -11.80 5.04
N TYR A 155 17.62 -12.48 4.89
CA TYR A 155 17.71 -13.93 4.93
C TYR A 155 18.60 -14.37 6.09
N GLY A 156 18.37 -15.55 6.64
CA GLY A 156 19.16 -16.05 7.76
C GLY A 156 19.21 -17.57 7.77
N THR A 157 20.36 -18.12 8.11
CA THR A 157 20.52 -19.56 8.31
C THR A 157 21.22 -19.84 9.62
N LYS A 158 20.96 -21.00 10.21
CA LYS A 158 21.68 -21.45 11.41
C LYS A 158 23.19 -21.58 11.17
N ASN A 159 23.59 -21.96 9.95
CA ASN A 159 24.99 -22.23 9.62
C ASN A 159 25.79 -20.94 9.31
N LYS A 160 25.15 -19.93 8.71
CA LYS A 160 25.84 -18.74 8.19
C LYS A 160 25.35 -17.40 8.75
N GLY A 161 24.36 -17.43 9.64
CA GLY A 161 23.79 -16.23 10.26
C GLY A 161 22.94 -15.41 9.29
N SER A 162 22.75 -14.14 9.62
CA SER A 162 21.87 -13.19 8.92
C SER A 162 22.54 -12.56 7.69
N ARG A 163 21.71 -12.16 6.71
CA ARG A 163 22.06 -11.44 5.49
C ARG A 163 21.00 -10.37 5.23
N TYR A 164 21.41 -9.10 5.24
CA TYR A 164 20.52 -8.01 4.83
C TYR A 164 20.67 -7.81 3.32
N LEU A 165 19.58 -7.95 2.58
CA LEU A 165 19.58 -7.87 1.12
C LEU A 165 18.97 -6.54 0.65
N GLU A 166 17.86 -6.16 1.26
CA GLU A 166 17.21 -4.86 1.07
C GLU A 166 16.66 -4.42 2.44
N LEU A 167 16.82 -3.15 2.79
CA LEU A 167 16.22 -2.54 3.98
C LEU A 167 15.54 -1.22 3.59
N ALA A 168 15.03 -0.46 4.57
CA ALA A 168 14.26 0.75 4.30
C ALA A 168 15.02 1.78 3.44
N GLU A 169 16.34 1.80 3.55
CA GLU A 169 17.23 2.65 2.79
C GLU A 169 17.40 2.17 1.34
N GLY A 170 17.36 0.86 1.09
CA GLY A 170 17.45 0.28 -0.25
C GLY A 170 18.32 -0.98 -0.33
N TYR A 171 18.96 -1.16 -1.49
CA TYR A 171 19.72 -2.36 -1.82
C TYR A 171 21.02 -2.42 -1.04
N VAL A 172 21.15 -3.40 -0.14
CA VAL A 172 22.35 -3.59 0.67
C VAL A 172 23.44 -4.21 -0.18
N THR A 173 24.56 -3.50 -0.33
CA THR A 173 25.72 -3.93 -1.11
C THR A 173 26.75 -4.65 -0.26
N LYS A 174 26.94 -4.23 1.00
CA LYS A 174 27.91 -4.82 1.94
C LYS A 174 27.39 -4.84 3.37
N LEU A 175 27.78 -5.85 4.12
CA LEU A 175 27.65 -5.87 5.59
C LEU A 175 29.01 -5.59 6.23
N GLY A 176 29.04 -4.72 7.23
CA GLY A 176 30.21 -4.46 8.06
C GLY A 176 30.19 -5.37 9.29
N LEU A 177 31.27 -6.11 9.50
CA LEU A 177 31.46 -7.04 10.60
C LEU A 177 32.54 -6.54 11.56
N ASP A 178 32.35 -6.79 12.86
CA ASP A 178 33.37 -6.59 13.88
C ASP A 178 34.29 -7.82 14.04
N ASP A 179 35.21 -7.75 15.02
CA ASP A 179 36.17 -8.82 15.33
C ASP A 179 35.50 -10.16 15.72
N ASN A 180 34.25 -10.12 16.17
CA ASN A 180 33.45 -11.30 16.53
C ASN A 180 32.61 -11.82 15.35
N ASN A 181 32.74 -11.22 14.17
CA ASN A 181 31.88 -11.46 13.00
C ASN A 181 30.40 -11.06 13.22
N GLU A 182 30.14 -10.12 14.12
CA GLU A 182 28.81 -9.57 14.33
C GLU A 182 28.53 -8.45 13.34
N ILE A 183 27.31 -8.39 12.78
CA ILE A 183 26.93 -7.29 11.88
C ILE A 183 26.76 -6.02 12.70
N ILE A 184 27.60 -5.02 12.45
CA ILE A 184 27.59 -3.73 13.16
C ILE A 184 27.11 -2.56 12.29
N GLY A 185 27.01 -2.77 10.98
CA GLY A 185 26.54 -1.78 10.01
C GLY A 185 26.43 -2.36 8.61
N TYR A 186 25.97 -1.56 7.66
CA TYR A 186 25.87 -1.97 6.25
C TYR A 186 25.99 -0.78 5.29
N GLU A 187 26.41 -1.05 4.06
CA GLU A 187 26.42 -0.14 2.92
C GLU A 187 25.22 -0.45 2.04
N PHE A 188 24.54 0.57 1.54
CA PHE A 188 23.35 0.42 0.71
C PHE A 188 23.34 1.43 -0.45
N VAL A 189 22.50 1.17 -1.44
CA VAL A 189 22.24 2.06 -2.58
C VAL A 189 20.76 2.45 -2.62
N HIS A 190 20.48 3.74 -2.60
CA HIS A 190 19.14 4.28 -2.86
C HIS A 190 18.78 4.15 -4.35
N ILE A 191 18.29 2.98 -4.79
CA ILE A 191 18.01 2.70 -6.22
C ILE A 191 17.15 3.78 -6.89
N GLY A 192 16.07 4.23 -6.22
CA GLY A 192 15.17 5.25 -6.80
C GLY A 192 15.90 6.57 -7.08
N ARG A 193 16.77 7.01 -6.17
CA ARG A 193 17.58 8.23 -6.34
C ARG A 193 18.68 8.06 -7.38
N MET A 194 19.33 6.89 -7.41
CA MET A 194 20.33 6.55 -8.42
C MET A 194 19.73 6.63 -9.82
N MET A 195 18.58 5.99 -10.04
CA MET A 195 17.94 5.98 -11.36
C MET A 195 17.45 7.37 -11.77
N ASP A 196 16.86 8.15 -10.86
CA ASP A 196 16.47 9.54 -11.14
C ASP A 196 17.67 10.42 -11.54
N ALA A 197 18.82 10.26 -10.87
CA ALA A 197 20.05 10.98 -11.24
C ALA A 197 20.55 10.58 -12.64
N ILE A 198 20.52 9.29 -12.97
CA ILE A 198 20.90 8.79 -14.31
C ILE A 198 19.97 9.38 -15.38
N TYR A 199 18.66 9.41 -15.15
CA TYR A 199 17.70 10.03 -16.08
C TYR A 199 17.92 11.53 -16.26
N LYS A 200 18.48 12.21 -15.25
CA LYS A 200 18.88 13.62 -15.31
C LYS A 200 20.27 13.84 -15.95
N GLY A 201 20.89 12.79 -16.48
CA GLY A 201 22.16 12.86 -17.22
C GLY A 201 23.41 12.74 -16.36
N VAL A 202 23.28 12.35 -15.09
CA VAL A 202 24.46 11.99 -14.27
C VAL A 202 25.00 10.65 -14.76
N ASP A 203 26.32 10.57 -14.93
CA ASP A 203 26.98 9.30 -15.27
C ASP A 203 26.67 8.21 -14.24
N ALA A 204 26.48 6.97 -14.69
CA ALA A 204 26.00 5.87 -13.85
C ALA A 204 26.94 5.57 -12.66
N GLU A 205 28.26 5.69 -12.85
CA GLU A 205 29.23 5.46 -11.78
C GLU A 205 29.10 6.54 -10.70
N LYS A 206 28.99 7.80 -11.13
CA LYS A 206 28.79 8.92 -10.21
C LYS A 206 27.43 8.83 -9.50
N ALA A 207 26.36 8.50 -10.21
CA ALA A 207 25.02 8.36 -9.64
C ALA A 207 24.95 7.23 -8.60
N LEU A 208 25.63 6.10 -8.86
CA LEU A 208 25.77 5.02 -7.89
C LEU A 208 26.46 5.53 -6.62
N LYS A 209 27.63 6.17 -6.76
CA LYS A 209 28.40 6.70 -5.63
C LYS A 209 27.60 7.72 -4.80
N ASP A 210 26.91 8.64 -5.47
CA ASP A 210 26.12 9.70 -4.81
C ASP A 210 24.85 9.13 -4.12
N ALA A 211 24.35 7.99 -4.58
CA ALA A 211 23.21 7.28 -3.98
C ALA A 211 23.62 6.22 -2.95
N THR A 212 24.92 5.95 -2.79
CA THR A 212 25.46 5.03 -1.79
C THR A 212 25.54 5.70 -0.43
N GLY A 213 25.08 5.00 0.60
CA GLY A 213 25.21 5.42 1.99
C GLY A 213 25.58 4.25 2.88
N THR A 214 25.84 4.56 4.15
CA THR A 214 26.15 3.59 5.18
C THR A 214 25.25 3.80 6.39
N TYR A 215 24.94 2.71 7.10
CA TYR A 215 24.15 2.74 8.33
C TYR A 215 24.86 1.98 9.44
N GLY A 216 24.65 2.42 10.69
CA GLY A 216 25.29 1.83 11.87
C GLY A 216 26.79 2.16 11.96
N ARG A 217 27.55 1.28 12.60
CA ARG A 217 29.01 1.40 12.77
C ARG A 217 29.77 0.79 11.59
N PHE A 218 29.29 1.02 10.37
CA PHE A 218 29.89 0.41 9.18
C PHE A 218 31.36 0.82 8.98
N GLU A 219 31.71 2.06 9.34
CA GLU A 219 33.08 2.56 9.26
C GLU A 219 34.02 1.90 10.30
N ASP A 220 33.48 1.36 11.39
CA ASP A 220 34.24 0.63 12.42
C ASP A 220 34.43 -0.85 12.06
N ALA A 221 33.93 -1.31 10.90
CA ALA A 221 33.99 -2.71 10.51
C ALA A 221 35.42 -3.14 10.19
N VAL A 222 35.87 -4.21 10.83
CA VAL A 222 37.17 -4.84 10.53
C VAL A 222 37.11 -5.68 9.25
N LYS A 223 35.90 -6.05 8.82
CA LYS A 223 35.66 -6.79 7.59
C LYS A 223 34.33 -6.39 6.95
N THR A 224 34.30 -6.28 5.63
CA THR A 224 33.06 -6.14 4.86
C THR A 224 32.81 -7.38 4.00
N ILE A 225 31.56 -7.82 3.89
CA ILE A 225 31.17 -8.97 3.03
C ILE A 225 30.01 -8.62 2.10
N ASN A 226 29.94 -9.26 0.93
CA ASN A 226 28.75 -9.20 0.09
C ASN A 226 27.67 -10.17 0.63
N PRO A 227 26.48 -9.69 1.02
CA PRO A 227 25.49 -10.53 1.69
C PRO A 227 24.86 -11.62 0.82
N ARG A 228 25.10 -11.61 -0.51
CA ARG A 228 24.54 -12.57 -1.47
C ARG A 228 25.53 -13.69 -1.85
N HIS A 229 26.82 -13.46 -1.66
CA HIS A 229 27.87 -14.36 -2.17
C HIS A 229 28.81 -14.87 -1.09
N GLU A 230 28.85 -14.20 0.07
CA GLU A 230 29.69 -14.53 1.22
C GLU A 230 28.84 -14.68 2.50
#